data_AF-A0A839JVR5-F1
#
_entry.id   AF-A0A839JVR5-F1
#
_cell.length_a   1.000
_cell.length_b   1.000
_cell.length_c   1.000
_cell.angle_alpha   90.00
_cell.angle_beta   90.00
_cell.angle_gamma   90.00
#
_symmetry.space_group_name_H-M   'P 1'
#
loop_
_entity.id
_entity.type
_entity.pdbx_description
1 polymer ?
#
loop_
_entity_poly.entity_id
_entity_poly.type
_entity_poly.pdbx_seq_one_letter_code
_entity_poly.pdbx_strand_id
1 'polypeptide(L)'
;MNTSFHLLKSIRSLLQDGEKRKLSQIAEALNISRPTANKYLKELFQNGEISKIGSGAHSTYLISQVDKEGRKTDFSSIHKNPFPYEESKLLDEKFFKYDSDGRILKGVEGFLLRCKKRDLNPKDKISAFDAINQQINHYRTQCGLLNVTNQFKIKHQYSALDELFYADAYTRAEFGRGALSEQMFFAKQHQDKQQLKNLIFLFYRNLECLLTTFDIDAIALTPPSISRKVQILDLVDQLLDPSIPRIPLIKYSPSKILIPQKSLKRPEDRIQNAKNTIFIKEEDIGGYNTVLLIDDFVGSGATLNETAIKLKIAGVKKIIGFAFFGNLDLKYEVINEM
;
A
#
# COMPACT_ATOMS: atom_id res chain seq x y z
N MET A 1 29.99 -31.12 38.03
CA MET A 1 29.81 -29.89 37.22
C MET A 1 28.41 -29.89 36.63
N ASN A 2 27.69 -28.77 36.69
CA ASN A 2 26.25 -28.71 36.41
C ASN A 2 25.97 -28.85 34.89
N THR A 3 25.35 -29.95 34.46
CA THR A 3 25.13 -30.32 33.05
C THR A 3 24.38 -29.24 32.24
N SER A 4 23.56 -28.43 32.92
CA SER A 4 22.87 -27.26 32.36
C SER A 4 23.83 -26.18 31.84
N PHE A 5 24.86 -25.86 32.62
CA PHE A 5 25.81 -24.80 32.29
C PHE A 5 26.68 -25.15 31.08
N HIS A 6 27.06 -26.43 30.96
CA HIS A 6 27.83 -26.92 29.82
C HIS A 6 27.03 -26.82 28.51
N LEU A 7 25.76 -27.22 28.51
CA LEU A 7 24.91 -27.18 27.33
C LEU A 7 24.63 -25.75 26.84
N LEU A 8 24.38 -24.81 27.76
CA LEU A 8 24.25 -23.39 27.41
C LEU A 8 25.53 -22.84 26.76
N LYS A 9 26.71 -23.20 27.30
CA LYS A 9 28.01 -22.80 26.73
C LYS A 9 28.23 -23.41 25.34
N SER A 10 27.87 -24.67 25.13
CA SER A 10 28.00 -25.33 23.82
C SER A 10 27.05 -24.75 22.77
N ILE A 11 25.81 -24.41 23.15
CA ILE A 11 24.87 -23.72 22.24
C ILE A 11 25.40 -22.33 21.85
N ARG A 12 25.94 -21.57 22.81
CA ARG A 12 26.58 -20.27 22.51
C ARG A 12 27.73 -20.44 21.52
N SER A 13 28.63 -21.40 21.76
CA SER A 13 29.75 -21.70 20.87
C SER A 13 29.31 -22.03 19.45
N LEU A 14 28.22 -22.79 19.27
CA LEU A 14 27.70 -23.14 17.95
C LEU A 14 27.10 -21.95 17.18
N LEU A 15 26.72 -20.89 17.88
CA LEU A 15 26.10 -19.70 17.29
C LEU A 15 27.08 -18.53 17.17
N GLN A 16 28.31 -18.65 17.66
CA GLN A 16 29.32 -17.57 17.69
C GLN A 16 29.78 -17.11 16.31
N ASP A 17 29.75 -17.98 15.30
CA ASP A 17 30.20 -17.66 13.94
C ASP A 17 29.19 -16.78 13.16
N GLY A 18 28.11 -16.33 13.81
CA GLY A 18 27.07 -15.50 13.18
C GLY A 18 26.13 -16.28 12.24
N GLU A 19 26.35 -17.60 12.08
CA GLU A 19 25.52 -18.46 11.27
C GLU A 19 24.15 -18.72 11.91
N LYS A 20 23.09 -18.61 11.10
CA LYS A 20 21.72 -18.97 11.49
C LYS A 20 21.56 -20.49 11.52
N ARG A 21 21.17 -21.05 12.66
CA ARG A 21 20.96 -22.50 12.81
C ARG A 21 19.52 -22.84 13.20
N LYS A 22 18.97 -23.90 12.60
CA LYS A 22 17.66 -24.45 12.98
C LYS A 22 17.76 -25.25 14.27
N LEU A 23 16.63 -25.41 14.97
CA LEU A 23 16.54 -26.29 16.15
C LEU A 23 17.08 -27.70 15.87
N SER A 24 16.79 -28.26 14.70
CA SER A 24 17.25 -29.59 14.31
C SER A 24 18.77 -29.67 14.20
N GLN A 25 19.40 -28.65 13.62
CA GLN A 25 20.85 -28.60 13.43
C GLN A 25 21.59 -28.43 14.77
N ILE A 26 21.01 -27.67 15.72
CA ILE A 26 21.57 -27.50 17.06
C ILE A 26 21.45 -28.79 17.88
N ALA A 27 20.29 -29.46 17.79
CA ALA A 27 20.06 -30.74 18.47
C ALA A 27 21.02 -31.83 17.95
N GLU A 28 21.21 -31.89 16.64
CA GLU A 28 22.12 -32.82 15.98
C GLU A 28 23.59 -32.54 16.32
N ALA A 29 24.04 -31.30 16.20
CA ALA A 29 25.42 -30.91 16.49
C ALA A 29 25.84 -31.14 17.95
N LEU A 30 24.90 -31.11 18.89
CA LEU A 30 25.15 -31.35 20.32
C LEU A 30 24.80 -32.77 20.76
N ASN A 31 24.32 -33.62 19.86
CA ASN A 31 23.83 -34.96 20.15
C ASN A 31 22.81 -34.98 21.32
N ILE A 32 21.84 -34.05 21.29
CA ILE A 32 20.77 -33.94 22.29
C ILE A 32 19.39 -34.03 21.64
N SER A 33 18.37 -34.35 22.42
CA SER A 33 17.00 -34.37 21.91
C SER A 33 16.50 -32.95 21.57
N ARG A 34 15.63 -32.84 20.56
CA ARG A 34 15.00 -31.56 20.17
C ARG A 34 14.28 -30.85 21.32
N PRO A 35 13.53 -31.55 22.21
CA PRO A 35 12.94 -30.91 23.39
C PRO A 35 13.97 -30.29 24.33
N THR A 36 15.10 -30.97 24.56
CA THR A 36 16.21 -30.47 25.38
C THR A 36 16.84 -29.24 24.75
N ALA A 37 17.15 -29.28 23.45
CA ALA A 37 17.66 -28.11 22.72
C ALA A 37 16.67 -26.93 22.80
N ASN A 38 15.37 -27.18 22.63
CA ASN A 38 14.34 -26.14 22.70
C ASN A 38 14.21 -25.52 24.10
N LYS A 39 14.40 -26.30 25.17
CA LYS A 39 14.41 -25.80 26.55
C LYS A 39 15.52 -24.74 26.74
N TYR A 40 16.76 -25.08 26.36
CA TYR A 40 17.89 -24.18 26.53
C TYR A 40 17.88 -22.99 25.56
N LEU A 41 17.35 -23.16 24.34
CA LEU A 41 17.15 -22.04 23.41
C LEU A 41 16.07 -21.08 23.91
N LYS A 42 15.00 -21.56 24.56
CA LYS A 42 14.03 -20.69 25.22
C LYS A 42 14.67 -19.87 26.34
N GLU A 43 15.52 -20.50 27.15
CA GLU A 43 16.26 -19.83 28.24
C GLU A 43 17.20 -18.74 27.69
N LEU A 44 18.03 -19.06 26.69
CA LEU A 44 18.92 -18.10 26.04
C LEU A 44 18.14 -16.96 25.35
N PHE A 45 16.98 -17.26 24.76
CA PHE A 45 16.12 -16.25 24.14
C PHE A 45 15.48 -15.34 25.19
N GLN A 46 14.99 -15.89 26.31
CA GLN A 46 14.45 -15.12 27.44
C GLN A 46 15.52 -14.20 28.07
N ASN A 47 16.77 -14.66 28.10
CA ASN A 47 17.90 -13.88 28.59
C ASN A 47 18.41 -12.83 27.57
N GLY A 48 17.87 -12.81 26.35
CA GLY A 48 18.28 -11.87 25.30
C GLY A 48 19.65 -12.17 24.67
N GLU A 49 20.15 -13.39 24.83
CA GLU A 49 21.47 -13.81 24.33
C GLU A 49 21.41 -14.31 22.87
N ILE A 50 20.23 -14.75 22.43
CA ILE A 50 19.99 -15.21 21.06
C ILE A 50 18.71 -14.60 20.50
N SER A 51 18.67 -14.41 19.18
CA SER A 51 17.47 -13.98 18.47
C SER A 51 16.84 -15.14 17.70
N LYS A 52 15.52 -15.19 17.69
CA LYS A 52 14.72 -16.19 16.96
C LYS A 52 14.08 -15.54 15.73
N ILE A 53 14.34 -16.09 14.55
CA ILE A 53 13.77 -15.66 13.27
C ILE A 53 12.84 -16.75 12.74
N GLY A 54 11.62 -16.37 12.33
CA GLY A 54 10.59 -17.27 11.80
C GLY A 54 9.68 -17.88 12.87
N SER A 55 8.67 -18.64 12.42
CA SER A 55 7.66 -19.28 13.27
C SER A 55 7.62 -20.79 13.07
N GLY A 56 7.22 -21.52 14.12
CA GLY A 56 7.07 -22.98 14.08
C GLY A 56 8.36 -23.73 13.71
N ALA A 57 8.25 -24.72 12.82
CA ALA A 57 9.35 -25.59 12.40
C ALA A 57 10.47 -24.88 11.61
N HIS A 58 10.22 -23.65 11.13
CA HIS A 58 11.19 -22.86 10.37
C HIS A 58 11.96 -21.86 11.25
N SER A 59 11.82 -21.96 12.57
CA SER A 59 12.56 -21.12 13.51
C SER A 59 14.07 -21.34 13.36
N THR A 60 14.79 -20.26 13.12
CA THR A 60 16.26 -20.20 13.13
C THR A 60 16.75 -19.32 14.27
N TYR A 61 17.88 -19.69 14.85
CA TYR A 61 18.49 -19.02 15.98
C TYR A 61 19.85 -18.48 15.55
N LEU A 62 20.19 -17.30 16.03
CA LEU A 62 21.52 -16.69 15.90
C LEU A 62 21.90 -16.03 17.22
N ILE A 63 23.19 -15.85 17.47
CA ILE A 63 23.64 -15.04 18.59
C ILE A 63 23.12 -13.62 18.41
N SER A 64 22.54 -13.04 19.45
CA SER A 64 22.21 -11.63 19.41
C SER A 64 23.53 -10.86 19.37
N GLN A 65 23.85 -10.23 18.25
CA GLN A 65 24.97 -9.29 18.21
C GLN A 65 24.61 -8.14 19.15
N VAL A 66 25.25 -8.16 20.32
CA VAL A 66 25.40 -6.97 21.12
C VAL A 66 26.55 -6.23 20.48
N ASP A 67 26.28 -5.11 19.81
CA ASP A 67 27.33 -4.19 19.40
C ASP A 67 28.21 -3.89 20.62
N LYS A 68 29.51 -3.62 20.42
CA LYS A 68 30.54 -3.40 21.47
C LYS A 68 30.23 -2.25 22.47
N GLU A 69 29.03 -1.71 22.44
CA GLU A 69 28.50 -0.62 23.25
C GLU A 69 27.29 -1.04 24.10
N GLY A 70 26.99 -2.33 24.22
CA GLY A 70 25.96 -2.82 25.15
C GLY A 70 24.51 -2.46 24.77
N ARG A 71 24.29 -2.00 23.53
CA ARG A 71 22.95 -1.71 23.03
C ARG A 71 22.29 -3.02 22.61
N LYS A 72 21.32 -3.48 23.41
CA LYS A 72 20.19 -4.24 22.85
C LYS A 72 19.68 -3.41 21.67
N THR A 73 19.18 -4.05 20.61
CA THR A 73 18.36 -3.38 19.59
C THR A 73 17.03 -2.98 20.22
N ASP A 74 17.14 -2.11 21.21
CA ASP A 74 16.07 -1.48 21.91
C ASP A 74 15.79 -0.21 21.09
N PHE A 75 14.74 -0.29 20.28
CA PHE A 75 14.16 0.85 19.57
C PHE A 75 13.68 1.94 20.55
N SER A 76 13.77 1.70 21.86
CA SER A 76 13.49 2.63 22.96
C SER A 76 14.40 3.87 23.05
N SER A 77 15.47 3.95 22.24
CA SER A 77 16.43 5.06 22.29
C SER A 77 16.24 6.11 21.18
N ILE A 78 15.07 6.17 20.53
CA ILE A 78 14.69 7.37 19.78
C ILE A 78 14.33 8.45 20.80
N HIS A 79 15.17 9.48 20.84
CA HIS A 79 15.09 10.69 21.65
C HIS A 79 13.66 11.21 21.83
N LYS A 80 13.41 11.87 22.99
CA LYS A 80 12.20 12.67 23.25
C LYS A 80 11.66 13.25 21.95
N ASN A 81 10.37 12.99 21.68
CA ASN A 81 9.67 13.52 20.53
C ASN A 81 10.02 15.01 20.36
N PRO A 82 10.75 15.40 19.30
CA PRO A 82 11.24 16.76 19.14
C PRO A 82 10.19 17.69 18.55
N PHE A 83 9.02 17.16 18.18
CA PHE A 83 7.98 17.86 17.45
C PHE A 83 6.86 18.34 18.39
N PRO A 84 6.24 19.50 18.10
CA PRO A 84 4.96 19.90 18.68
C PRO A 84 3.85 18.87 18.46
N TYR A 85 2.74 19.04 19.19
CA TYR A 85 1.59 18.12 19.13
C TYR A 85 1.00 17.97 17.72
N GLU A 86 0.75 19.08 17.01
CA GLU A 86 0.13 19.04 15.67
C GLU A 86 1.00 18.30 14.65
N GLU A 87 2.30 18.57 14.66
CA GLU A 87 3.29 17.88 13.85
C GLU A 87 3.35 16.37 14.18
N SER A 88 3.31 16.03 15.46
CA SER A 88 3.31 14.63 15.91
C SER A 88 2.06 13.90 15.43
N LYS A 89 0.89 14.55 15.57
CA LYS A 89 -0.39 14.02 15.13
C LYS A 89 -0.41 13.81 13.61
N LEU A 90 0.10 14.78 12.84
CA LEU A 90 0.24 14.64 11.40
C LEU A 90 1.05 13.40 11.02
N LEU A 91 2.20 13.19 11.68
CA LEU A 91 3.04 12.03 11.43
C LEU A 91 2.33 10.74 11.83
N ASP A 92 1.71 10.69 13.01
CA ASP A 92 1.02 9.49 13.51
C ASP A 92 -0.15 9.06 12.60
N GLU A 93 -0.84 10.03 12.00
CA GLU A 93 -1.94 9.77 11.08
C GLU A 93 -1.48 9.46 9.64
N LYS A 94 -0.42 10.11 9.16
CA LYS A 94 -0.10 10.15 7.72
C LYS A 94 1.24 9.51 7.35
N PHE A 95 2.13 9.27 8.30
CA PHE A 95 3.43 8.65 8.05
C PHE A 95 3.40 7.15 8.37
N PHE A 96 3.53 6.34 7.32
CA PHE A 96 3.57 4.87 7.42
C PHE A 96 4.43 4.31 6.29
N LYS A 97 5.37 3.43 6.63
CA LYS A 97 6.30 2.75 5.72
C LYS A 97 6.60 1.34 6.19
N TYR A 98 7.01 0.48 5.26
CA TYR A 98 7.73 -0.73 5.60
C TYR A 98 9.23 -0.50 5.38
N ASP A 99 10.07 -1.01 6.27
CA ASP A 99 11.51 -1.10 6.00
C ASP A 99 11.87 -2.36 5.20
N SER A 100 13.16 -2.53 4.90
CA SER A 100 13.68 -3.67 4.13
C SER A 100 13.44 -5.03 4.79
N ASP A 101 13.24 -5.05 6.11
CA ASP A 101 12.97 -6.27 6.88
C ASP A 101 11.46 -6.51 7.06
N GLY A 102 10.61 -5.66 6.47
CA GLY A 102 9.16 -5.72 6.59
C GLY A 102 8.62 -5.17 7.91
N ARG A 103 9.44 -4.45 8.70
CA ARG A 103 8.96 -3.79 9.92
C ARG A 103 8.19 -2.53 9.57
N ILE A 104 7.14 -2.27 10.34
CA ILE A 104 6.32 -1.06 10.19
C ILE A 104 7.05 0.10 10.83
N LEU A 105 7.35 1.11 10.02
CA LEU A 105 7.83 2.42 10.44
C LEU A 105 6.65 3.41 10.35
N LYS A 106 6.06 3.76 11.48
CA LYS A 106 4.88 4.64 11.54
C LYS A 106 5.11 5.81 12.48
N GLY A 107 4.36 6.88 12.26
CA GLY A 107 4.33 8.02 13.17
C GLY A 107 5.67 8.72 13.34
N VAL A 108 5.80 9.42 14.46
CA VAL A 108 7.03 10.14 14.84
C VAL A 108 8.25 9.21 14.81
N GLU A 109 8.14 8.02 15.40
CA GLU A 109 9.25 7.06 15.50
C GLU A 109 9.76 6.66 14.10
N GLY A 110 8.86 6.23 13.22
CA GLY A 110 9.21 5.86 11.85
C GLY A 110 9.79 7.00 11.05
N PHE A 111 9.30 8.22 11.26
CA PHE A 111 9.78 9.42 10.58
C PHE A 111 11.20 9.78 11.01
N LEU A 112 11.49 9.77 12.31
CA LEU A 112 12.82 10.02 12.85
C LEU A 112 13.82 8.97 12.37
N LEU A 113 13.42 7.69 12.35
CA LEU A 113 14.27 6.63 11.83
C LEU A 113 14.57 6.81 10.34
N ARG A 114 13.57 7.22 9.54
CA ARG A 114 13.76 7.55 8.12
C ARG A 114 14.79 8.66 7.95
N CYS A 115 14.69 9.72 8.73
CA CYS A 115 15.61 10.86 8.67
C CYS A 115 17.03 10.44 9.05
N LYS A 116 17.19 9.71 10.16
CA LYS A 116 18.48 9.19 10.61
C LYS A 116 19.15 8.28 9.57
N LYS A 117 18.41 7.36 8.95
CA LYS A 117 18.94 6.45 7.91
C LYS A 117 19.43 7.17 6.65
N ARG A 118 19.01 8.41 6.43
CA ARG A 118 19.30 9.20 5.23
C ARG A 118 20.08 10.47 5.51
N ASP A 119 20.56 10.63 6.74
CA ASP A 119 21.27 11.83 7.21
C ASP A 119 20.49 13.14 6.95
N LEU A 120 19.18 13.13 7.22
CA LEU A 120 18.29 14.28 7.01
C LEU A 120 17.94 14.97 8.32
N ASN A 121 17.80 16.30 8.30
CA ASN A 121 17.27 17.07 9.43
C ASN A 121 15.75 16.82 9.59
N PRO A 122 15.28 16.28 10.74
CA PRO A 122 13.87 16.00 10.94
C PRO A 122 12.96 17.24 10.95
N LYS A 123 13.45 18.41 11.41
CA LYS A 123 12.65 19.64 11.47
C LYS A 123 12.35 20.22 10.08
N ASP A 124 13.32 20.12 9.17
CA ASP A 124 13.13 20.60 7.80
C ASP A 124 12.20 19.64 7.05
N LYS A 125 12.41 18.33 7.21
CA LYS A 125 11.60 17.32 6.51
C LYS A 125 10.16 17.25 7.02
N ILE A 126 9.87 17.54 8.29
CA ILE A 126 8.47 17.59 8.76
C ILE A 126 7.73 18.78 8.15
N SER A 127 8.41 19.92 8.01
CA SER A 127 7.87 21.12 7.33
C SER A 127 7.57 20.81 5.86
N ALA A 128 8.48 20.13 5.16
CA ALA A 128 8.24 19.67 3.78
C ALA A 128 7.09 18.66 3.69
N PHE A 129 7.00 17.73 4.64
CA PHE A 129 5.92 16.75 4.71
C PHE A 129 4.56 17.43 4.92
N ASP A 130 4.48 18.41 5.82
CA ASP A 130 3.26 19.18 6.07
C ASP A 130 2.84 19.99 4.83
N ALA A 131 3.77 20.71 4.19
CA ALA A 131 3.48 21.46 2.97
C ALA A 131 2.86 20.57 1.86
N ILE A 132 3.36 19.34 1.67
CA ILE A 132 2.79 18.37 0.74
C ILE A 132 1.38 17.94 1.17
N ASN A 133 1.15 17.72 2.46
CA ASN A 133 -0.18 17.37 2.99
C ASN A 133 -1.18 18.51 2.77
N GLN A 134 -0.76 19.75 2.99
CA GLN A 134 -1.58 20.94 2.74
C GLN A 134 -1.93 21.08 1.25
N GLN A 135 -0.96 20.89 0.34
CA GLN A 135 -1.22 20.87 -1.11
C GLN A 135 -2.24 19.78 -1.50
N ILE A 136 -2.11 18.57 -0.96
CA ILE A 136 -3.07 17.50 -1.22
C ILE A 136 -4.46 17.88 -0.69
N ASN A 137 -4.54 18.47 0.50
CA ASN A 137 -5.80 18.87 1.10
C ASN A 137 -6.52 20.00 0.35
N HIS A 138 -5.82 20.80 -0.46
CA HIS A 138 -6.45 21.77 -1.34
C HIS A 138 -7.44 21.14 -2.35
N TYR A 139 -7.22 19.88 -2.72
CA TYR A 139 -8.12 19.13 -3.60
C TYR A 139 -9.31 18.51 -2.86
N ARG A 140 -9.32 18.53 -1.53
CA ARG A 140 -10.27 17.75 -0.72
C ARG A 140 -11.65 18.39 -0.75
N THR A 141 -12.65 17.59 -1.11
CA THR A 141 -14.06 17.99 -1.16
C THR A 141 -14.74 17.82 0.20
N GLN A 142 -15.99 18.28 0.27
CA GLN A 142 -16.88 18.01 1.42
C GLN A 142 -17.09 16.51 1.68
N CYS A 143 -17.07 15.69 0.62
CA CYS A 143 -17.12 14.22 0.76
C CYS A 143 -15.77 13.64 1.19
N GLY A 144 -14.76 14.44 1.50
CA GLY A 144 -13.43 14.02 1.91
C GLY A 144 -12.58 13.35 0.82
N LEU A 145 -13.03 13.38 -0.44
CA LEU A 145 -12.29 12.87 -1.61
C LEU A 145 -11.48 13.99 -2.28
N LEU A 146 -10.47 13.66 -3.06
CA LEU A 146 -9.68 14.62 -3.83
C LEU A 146 -10.34 14.83 -5.20
N ASN A 147 -10.85 16.03 -5.49
CA ASN A 147 -11.31 16.38 -6.83
C ASN A 147 -10.11 16.77 -7.70
N VAL A 148 -9.85 15.96 -8.72
CA VAL A 148 -8.69 16.09 -9.61
C VAL A 148 -9.09 16.33 -11.07
N THR A 149 -10.36 16.67 -11.29
CA THR A 149 -10.97 16.80 -12.61
C THR A 149 -10.18 17.74 -13.51
N ASN A 150 -9.78 18.91 -12.98
CA ASN A 150 -9.08 19.92 -13.75
C ASN A 150 -7.68 19.45 -14.16
N GLN A 151 -6.93 18.85 -13.23
CA GLN A 151 -5.59 18.32 -13.47
C GLN A 151 -5.64 17.21 -14.52
N PHE A 152 -6.66 16.35 -14.42
CA PHE A 152 -6.87 15.28 -15.39
C PHE A 152 -7.19 15.82 -16.78
N LYS A 153 -8.12 16.76 -16.92
CA LYS A 153 -8.52 17.34 -18.22
C LYS A 153 -7.41 18.16 -18.89
N ILE A 154 -6.56 18.83 -18.11
CA ILE A 154 -5.36 19.51 -18.65
C ILE A 154 -4.43 18.49 -19.32
N LYS A 155 -4.24 17.32 -18.70
CA LYS A 155 -3.40 16.24 -19.21
C LYS A 155 -4.06 15.43 -20.34
N HIS A 156 -5.39 15.37 -20.33
CA HIS A 156 -6.21 14.60 -21.27
C HIS A 156 -7.24 15.50 -21.94
N GLN A 157 -6.81 16.25 -22.97
CA GLN A 157 -7.66 17.20 -23.70
C GLN A 157 -8.96 16.57 -24.25
N TYR A 158 -8.94 15.28 -24.56
CA TYR A 158 -10.10 14.50 -25.03
C TYR A 158 -10.69 13.61 -23.94
N SER A 159 -10.83 14.13 -22.72
CA SER A 159 -11.39 13.32 -21.64
C SER A 159 -12.91 13.17 -21.76
N ALA A 160 -13.38 11.93 -21.61
CA ALA A 160 -14.82 11.61 -21.54
C ALA A 160 -15.35 11.58 -20.10
N LEU A 161 -14.50 11.81 -19.10
CA LEU A 161 -14.91 11.93 -17.70
C LEU A 161 -15.43 13.33 -17.44
N ASP A 162 -16.62 13.43 -16.84
CA ASP A 162 -17.17 14.71 -16.42
C ASP A 162 -16.45 15.19 -15.17
N GLU A 163 -16.25 14.30 -14.20
CA GLU A 163 -15.46 14.55 -12.98
C GLU A 163 -14.62 13.33 -12.60
N LEU A 164 -13.54 13.55 -11.86
CA LEU A 164 -12.65 12.49 -11.37
C LEU A 164 -12.24 12.76 -9.92
N PHE A 165 -12.41 11.73 -9.09
CA PHE A 165 -12.10 11.78 -7.66
C PHE A 165 -11.13 10.67 -7.24
N TYR A 166 -10.20 11.00 -6.34
CA TYR A 166 -9.35 10.03 -5.66
C TYR A 166 -9.66 9.95 -4.17
N ALA A 167 -9.57 8.77 -3.54
CA ALA A 167 -9.65 8.67 -2.08
C ALA A 167 -8.40 9.25 -1.39
N ASP A 168 -7.21 9.00 -1.94
CA ASP A 168 -5.96 9.66 -1.52
C ASP A 168 -4.97 9.81 -2.69
N ALA A 169 -3.97 10.67 -2.49
CA ALA A 169 -2.83 10.76 -3.39
C ALA A 169 -1.96 9.50 -3.26
N TYR A 170 -1.53 8.93 -4.39
CA TYR A 170 -0.69 7.74 -4.38
C TYR A 170 0.70 8.01 -3.80
N THR A 171 1.30 9.17 -4.13
CA THR A 171 2.62 9.60 -3.65
C THR A 171 2.58 10.93 -2.91
N ARG A 172 3.56 11.14 -2.03
CA ARG A 172 3.84 12.35 -1.27
C ARG A 172 5.26 12.83 -1.61
N ALA A 173 5.49 13.13 -2.90
CA ALA A 173 6.78 13.55 -3.45
C ALA A 173 7.97 12.69 -2.96
N GLU A 174 9.01 13.31 -2.37
CA GLU A 174 10.23 12.65 -1.85
C GLU A 174 9.97 11.63 -0.72
N PHE A 175 8.79 11.63 -0.12
CA PHE A 175 8.40 10.67 0.90
C PHE A 175 7.85 9.36 0.31
N GLY A 176 7.70 9.26 -1.02
CA GLY A 176 7.19 8.07 -1.71
C GLY A 176 5.69 7.87 -1.51
N ARG A 177 5.20 6.62 -1.43
CA ARG A 177 3.76 6.33 -1.28
C ARG A 177 3.14 6.93 0.00
N GLY A 178 1.90 7.39 -0.06
CA GLY A 178 1.15 7.77 1.15
C GLY A 178 0.88 6.58 2.07
N ALA A 179 0.51 6.82 3.33
CA ALA A 179 0.26 5.75 4.30
C ALA A 179 -0.78 4.73 3.82
N LEU A 180 -1.92 5.20 3.31
CA LEU A 180 -2.98 4.32 2.79
C LEU A 180 -2.53 3.58 1.53
N SER A 181 -1.84 4.26 0.62
CA SER A 181 -1.31 3.64 -0.61
C SER A 181 -0.24 2.59 -0.32
N GLU A 182 0.60 2.82 0.69
CA GLU A 182 1.62 1.87 1.15
C GLU A 182 0.96 0.61 1.74
N GLN A 183 0.01 0.78 2.65
CA GLN A 183 -0.73 -0.35 3.24
C GLN A 183 -1.50 -1.14 2.18
N MET A 184 -2.21 -0.46 1.27
CA MET A 184 -2.94 -1.13 0.20
C MET A 184 -1.98 -1.87 -0.75
N PHE A 185 -0.82 -1.30 -1.08
CA PHE A 185 0.16 -1.94 -1.95
C PHE A 185 0.59 -3.31 -1.41
N PHE A 186 0.97 -3.38 -0.12
CA PHE A 186 1.37 -4.64 0.49
C PHE A 186 0.19 -5.59 0.73
N ALA A 187 -0.96 -5.08 1.14
CA ALA A 187 -2.18 -5.90 1.30
C ALA A 187 -2.58 -6.59 -0.03
N LYS A 188 -2.46 -5.88 -1.16
CA LYS A 188 -2.68 -6.45 -2.51
C LYS A 188 -1.66 -7.53 -2.85
N GLN A 189 -0.39 -7.27 -2.55
CA GLN A 189 0.71 -8.18 -2.86
C GLN A 189 0.58 -9.48 -2.08
N HIS A 190 0.21 -9.40 -0.80
CA HIS A 190 0.02 -10.56 0.08
C HIS A 190 -1.35 -11.21 -0.05
N GLN A 191 -2.28 -10.63 -0.83
CA GLN A 191 -3.65 -11.12 -0.98
C GLN A 191 -4.41 -11.20 0.36
N ASP A 192 -4.11 -10.27 1.29
CA ASP A 192 -4.74 -10.22 2.60
C ASP A 192 -6.14 -9.60 2.50
N LYS A 193 -7.16 -10.47 2.37
CA LYS A 193 -8.56 -10.06 2.23
C LYS A 193 -9.06 -9.22 3.40
N GLN A 194 -8.64 -9.52 4.64
CA GLN A 194 -9.15 -8.81 5.81
C GLN A 194 -8.54 -7.41 5.90
N GLN A 195 -7.22 -7.30 5.67
CA GLN A 195 -6.56 -6.00 5.64
C GLN A 195 -7.12 -5.13 4.50
N LEU A 196 -7.37 -5.70 3.32
CA LEU A 196 -8.00 -5.00 2.21
C LEU A 196 -9.40 -4.48 2.59
N LYS A 197 -10.25 -5.30 3.21
CA LYS A 197 -11.58 -4.87 3.68
C LYS A 197 -11.48 -3.72 4.69
N ASN A 198 -10.57 -3.82 5.66
CA ASN A 198 -10.37 -2.78 6.65
C ASN A 198 -9.94 -1.46 6.00
N LEU A 199 -9.03 -1.51 5.03
CA LEU A 199 -8.60 -0.34 4.28
C LEU A 199 -9.74 0.24 3.43
N ILE A 200 -10.56 -0.62 2.82
CA ILE A 200 -11.71 -0.18 2.01
C ILE A 200 -12.74 0.56 2.84
N PHE A 201 -12.99 0.07 4.06
CA PHE A 201 -13.94 0.68 4.97
C PHE A 201 -13.59 2.12 5.34
N LEU A 202 -12.31 2.51 5.31
CA LEU A 202 -11.85 3.86 5.67
C LEU A 202 -12.40 4.96 4.77
N PHE A 203 -12.75 4.65 3.52
CA PHE A 203 -13.32 5.63 2.59
C PHE A 203 -14.71 5.22 2.07
N TYR A 204 -15.34 4.23 2.69
CA TYR A 204 -16.68 3.79 2.31
C TYR A 204 -17.70 4.93 2.46
N ARG A 205 -17.65 5.69 3.56
CA ARG A 205 -18.51 6.86 3.77
C ARG A 205 -18.29 7.97 2.73
N ASN A 206 -17.04 8.15 2.30
CA ASN A 206 -16.69 9.10 1.26
C ASN A 206 -17.30 8.70 -0.09
N LEU A 207 -17.35 7.38 -0.37
CA LEU A 207 -17.98 6.83 -1.56
C LEU A 207 -19.51 6.93 -1.51
N GLU A 208 -20.15 6.67 -0.38
CA GLU A 208 -21.60 6.90 -0.19
C GLU A 208 -21.99 8.37 -0.41
N CYS A 209 -21.18 9.29 0.12
CA CYS A 209 -21.35 10.72 -0.12
C CYS A 209 -21.26 11.04 -1.63
N LEU A 210 -20.31 10.43 -2.34
CA LEU A 210 -20.15 10.62 -3.78
C LEU A 210 -21.36 10.08 -4.57
N LEU A 211 -21.85 8.87 -4.23
CA LEU A 211 -23.03 8.26 -4.85
C LEU A 211 -24.26 9.17 -4.76
N THR A 212 -24.47 9.76 -3.58
CA THR A 212 -25.62 10.64 -3.32
C THR A 212 -25.44 12.01 -3.96
N THR A 213 -24.24 12.60 -3.89
CA THR A 213 -23.96 13.96 -4.41
C THR A 213 -24.18 14.05 -5.92
N PHE A 214 -23.97 12.94 -6.64
CA PHE A 214 -24.04 12.90 -8.10
C PHE A 214 -25.25 12.15 -8.64
N ASP A 215 -26.17 11.71 -7.78
CA ASP A 215 -27.34 10.91 -8.16
C ASP A 215 -26.94 9.75 -9.09
N ILE A 216 -25.96 8.95 -8.62
CA ILE A 216 -25.43 7.83 -9.41
C ILE A 216 -26.51 6.78 -9.62
N ASP A 217 -26.82 6.48 -10.89
CA ASP A 217 -27.87 5.52 -11.28
C ASP A 217 -27.32 4.21 -11.86
N ALA A 218 -26.00 4.11 -12.08
CA ALA A 218 -25.31 2.85 -12.37
C ALA A 218 -23.81 2.90 -12.01
N ILE A 219 -23.23 1.73 -11.78
CA ILE A 219 -21.81 1.56 -11.43
C ILE A 219 -21.10 0.69 -12.47
N ALA A 220 -19.94 1.12 -12.92
CA ALA A 220 -19.04 0.33 -13.76
C ALA A 220 -17.70 0.13 -13.03
N LEU A 221 -17.26 -1.11 -12.85
CA LEU A 221 -15.96 -1.42 -12.25
C LEU A 221 -14.98 -1.86 -13.34
N THR A 222 -13.77 -1.30 -13.36
CA THR A 222 -12.77 -1.70 -14.35
C THR A 222 -12.39 -3.18 -14.20
N PRO A 223 -12.23 -3.92 -15.30
CA PRO A 223 -11.91 -5.34 -15.21
C PRO A 223 -10.45 -5.57 -14.78
N PRO A 224 -10.17 -6.62 -14.00
CA PRO A 224 -8.82 -6.91 -13.55
C PRO A 224 -7.91 -7.26 -14.74
N SER A 225 -6.68 -6.72 -14.72
CA SER A 225 -5.68 -7.04 -15.74
C SER A 225 -4.80 -8.25 -15.40
N ILE A 226 -4.85 -8.72 -14.14
CA ILE A 226 -4.07 -9.86 -13.65
C ILE A 226 -5.03 -10.73 -12.83
N SER A 227 -4.99 -12.04 -13.07
CA SER A 227 -5.73 -13.01 -12.26
C SER A 227 -5.16 -13.05 -10.84
N ARG A 228 -6.03 -12.80 -9.86
CA ARG A 228 -5.72 -12.83 -8.42
C ARG A 228 -6.88 -13.51 -7.69
N LYS A 229 -6.56 -14.16 -6.58
CA LYS A 229 -7.57 -14.80 -5.71
C LYS A 229 -8.48 -13.75 -5.06
N VAL A 230 -7.92 -12.59 -4.73
CA VAL A 230 -8.62 -11.47 -4.11
C VAL A 230 -8.44 -10.24 -5.00
N GLN A 231 -9.52 -9.81 -5.65
CA GLN A 231 -9.58 -8.55 -6.38
C GLN A 231 -10.20 -7.49 -5.48
N ILE A 232 -9.59 -6.30 -5.43
CA ILE A 232 -10.10 -5.19 -4.61
C ILE A 232 -11.48 -4.74 -5.08
N LEU A 233 -11.67 -4.61 -6.39
CA LEU A 233 -12.92 -4.09 -6.94
C LEU A 233 -14.10 -5.03 -6.62
N ASP A 234 -13.89 -6.35 -6.58
CA ASP A 234 -14.91 -7.30 -6.10
C ASP A 234 -15.26 -7.08 -4.62
N LEU A 235 -14.27 -6.74 -3.77
CA LEU A 235 -14.53 -6.44 -2.36
C LEU A 235 -15.26 -5.12 -2.18
N VAL A 236 -15.04 -4.16 -3.08
CA VAL A 236 -15.69 -2.85 -3.08
C VAL A 236 -17.12 -3.00 -3.54
N ASP A 237 -17.36 -3.75 -4.61
CA ASP A 237 -18.70 -4.01 -5.13
C ASP A 237 -19.60 -4.69 -4.08
N GLN A 238 -19.04 -5.57 -3.24
CA GLN A 238 -19.73 -6.19 -2.10
C GLN A 238 -20.19 -5.19 -1.03
N LEU A 239 -19.59 -4.00 -0.97
CA LEU A 239 -19.95 -2.96 0.00
C LEU A 239 -20.92 -1.93 -0.60
N LEU A 240 -20.94 -1.79 -1.93
CA LEU A 240 -21.82 -0.86 -2.62
C LEU A 240 -23.27 -1.33 -2.59
N ASP A 241 -24.20 -0.37 -2.55
CA ASP A 241 -25.64 -0.65 -2.53
C ASP A 241 -26.02 -1.63 -3.66
N PRO A 242 -26.54 -2.83 -3.34
CA PRO A 242 -26.91 -3.84 -4.33
C PRO A 242 -28.06 -3.40 -5.26
N SER A 243 -28.81 -2.35 -4.90
CA SER A 243 -29.91 -1.83 -5.71
C SER A 243 -29.44 -1.00 -6.92
N ILE A 244 -28.22 -0.46 -6.88
CA ILE A 244 -27.66 0.32 -7.99
C ILE A 244 -27.20 -0.65 -9.11
N PRO A 245 -27.72 -0.57 -10.34
CA PRO A 245 -27.32 -1.44 -11.43
C PRO A 245 -25.81 -1.43 -11.72
N ARG A 246 -25.27 -2.59 -12.11
CA ARG A 246 -23.87 -2.73 -12.53
C ARG A 246 -23.80 -2.83 -14.05
N ILE A 247 -22.95 -2.02 -14.67
CA ILE A 247 -22.60 -2.14 -16.09
C ILE A 247 -21.41 -3.10 -16.19
N PRO A 248 -21.59 -4.31 -16.75
CA PRO A 248 -20.51 -5.30 -16.81
C PRO A 248 -19.45 -4.90 -17.83
N LEU A 249 -18.24 -4.64 -17.33
CA LEU A 249 -17.05 -4.44 -18.15
C LEU A 249 -16.21 -5.71 -18.18
N ILE A 250 -15.77 -6.10 -19.38
CA ILE A 250 -14.92 -7.29 -19.58
C ILE A 250 -13.59 -6.89 -20.19
N LYS A 251 -12.51 -7.57 -19.78
CA LYS A 251 -11.22 -7.47 -20.47
C LYS A 251 -11.02 -8.69 -21.36
N TYR A 252 -10.98 -8.47 -22.67
CA TYR A 252 -10.74 -9.48 -23.67
C TYR A 252 -9.41 -9.20 -24.41
N SER A 253 -8.65 -10.27 -24.68
CA SER A 253 -7.43 -10.19 -25.49
C SER A 253 -7.49 -11.26 -26.58
N PRO A 254 -7.34 -10.91 -27.87
CA PRO A 254 -7.35 -11.89 -28.97
C PRO A 254 -6.28 -12.97 -28.80
N SER A 255 -5.13 -12.63 -28.23
CA SER A 255 -4.03 -13.57 -27.97
C SER A 255 -4.21 -14.40 -26.69
N LYS A 256 -5.33 -14.24 -25.95
CA LYS A 256 -5.60 -14.78 -24.61
C LYS A 256 -4.60 -14.35 -23.53
N ILE A 257 -3.60 -13.54 -23.86
CA ILE A 257 -2.64 -12.98 -22.91
C ILE A 257 -3.15 -11.59 -22.49
N LEU A 258 -3.49 -11.45 -21.21
CA LEU A 258 -3.86 -10.17 -20.62
C LEU A 258 -2.60 -9.41 -20.20
N ILE A 259 -2.32 -8.30 -20.89
CA ILE A 259 -1.19 -7.44 -20.55
C ILE A 259 -1.60 -6.46 -19.45
N PRO A 260 -0.86 -6.39 -18.33
CA PRO A 260 -1.08 -5.39 -17.30
C PRO A 260 -0.79 -3.97 -17.81
N GLN A 261 -1.67 -3.02 -17.53
CA GLN A 261 -1.46 -1.62 -17.92
C GLN A 261 -0.16 -1.02 -17.34
N LYS A 262 0.23 -1.46 -16.14
CA LYS A 262 1.47 -0.99 -15.48
C LYS A 262 2.76 -1.50 -16.14
N SER A 263 2.74 -2.60 -16.91
CA SER A 263 3.95 -3.09 -17.57
C SER A 263 4.26 -2.35 -18.88
N LEU A 264 3.29 -1.61 -19.43
CA LEU A 264 3.48 -0.77 -20.60
C LEU A 264 4.16 0.53 -20.18
N LYS A 265 5.31 0.85 -20.81
CA LYS A 265 6.12 2.02 -20.45
C LYS A 265 5.57 3.31 -21.06
N ARG A 266 5.11 3.25 -22.31
CA ARG A 266 4.66 4.44 -23.05
C ARG A 266 3.17 4.73 -22.80
N PRO A 267 2.76 6.01 -22.67
CA PRO A 267 1.35 6.38 -22.53
C PRO A 267 0.49 5.93 -23.72
N GLU A 268 1.00 6.07 -24.95
CA GLU A 268 0.27 5.68 -26.17
C GLU A 268 -0.08 4.18 -26.18
N ASP A 269 0.87 3.32 -25.78
CA ASP A 269 0.66 1.88 -25.68
C ASP A 269 -0.44 1.54 -24.66
N ARG A 270 -0.49 2.29 -23.54
CA ARG A 270 -1.52 2.11 -22.50
C ARG A 270 -2.90 2.48 -23.01
N ILE A 271 -3.01 3.59 -23.74
CA ILE A 271 -4.24 4.04 -24.39
C ILE A 271 -4.71 2.97 -25.38
N GLN A 272 -3.83 2.54 -26.29
CA GLN A 272 -4.15 1.53 -27.29
C GLN A 272 -4.56 0.20 -26.65
N ASN A 273 -3.90 -0.22 -25.56
CA ASN A 273 -4.28 -1.42 -24.83
C ASN A 273 -5.68 -1.29 -24.20
N ALA A 274 -5.97 -0.19 -23.52
CA ALA A 274 -7.29 0.02 -22.90
C ALA A 274 -8.40 0.08 -23.96
N LYS A 275 -8.14 0.80 -25.06
CA LYS A 275 -9.02 0.91 -26.20
C LYS A 275 -9.33 -0.43 -26.86
N ASN A 276 -8.37 -1.34 -26.95
CA ASN A 276 -8.56 -2.60 -27.68
C ASN A 276 -8.91 -3.81 -26.81
N THR A 277 -8.89 -3.67 -25.48
CA THR A 277 -9.07 -4.85 -24.60
C THR A 277 -10.19 -4.73 -23.59
N ILE A 278 -10.72 -3.53 -23.30
CA ILE A 278 -11.82 -3.38 -22.34
C ILE A 278 -13.13 -3.15 -23.09
N PHE A 279 -14.18 -3.91 -22.82
CA PHE A 279 -15.43 -3.81 -23.55
C PHE A 279 -16.62 -3.79 -22.59
N ILE A 280 -17.70 -3.11 -23.00
CA ILE A 280 -19.00 -3.18 -22.35
C ILE A 280 -19.65 -4.48 -22.84
N LYS A 281 -20.12 -5.32 -21.93
CA LYS A 281 -20.71 -6.62 -22.29
C LYS A 281 -22.19 -6.49 -22.71
N GLU A 282 -22.88 -5.47 -22.23
CA GLU A 282 -24.30 -5.21 -22.54
C GLU A 282 -24.44 -4.21 -23.69
N GLU A 283 -25.44 -4.40 -24.54
CA GLU A 283 -25.66 -3.56 -25.73
C GLU A 283 -26.53 -2.33 -25.43
N ASP A 284 -27.43 -2.41 -24.44
CA ASP A 284 -28.36 -1.31 -24.11
C ASP A 284 -28.09 -0.74 -22.72
N ILE A 285 -27.17 0.22 -22.66
CA ILE A 285 -26.85 0.99 -21.43
C ILE A 285 -27.13 2.50 -21.59
N GLY A 286 -27.77 2.90 -22.70
CA GLY A 286 -28.03 4.30 -23.01
C GLY A 286 -29.09 4.96 -22.11
N GLY A 287 -29.81 4.16 -21.32
CA GLY A 287 -30.79 4.64 -20.34
C GLY A 287 -30.20 5.27 -19.08
N TYR A 288 -28.92 5.02 -18.78
CA TYR A 288 -28.28 5.56 -17.57
C TYR A 288 -27.86 7.02 -17.73
N ASN A 289 -28.25 7.86 -16.78
CA ASN A 289 -27.91 9.28 -16.79
C ASN A 289 -26.54 9.53 -16.17
N THR A 290 -26.23 8.96 -15.00
CA THR A 290 -24.98 9.20 -14.27
C THR A 290 -24.33 7.90 -13.81
N VAL A 291 -23.26 7.51 -14.52
CA VAL A 291 -22.48 6.31 -14.19
C VAL A 291 -21.28 6.66 -13.32
N LEU A 292 -21.09 5.92 -12.24
CA LEU A 292 -19.84 5.91 -11.47
C LEU A 292 -18.90 4.84 -12.03
N LEU A 293 -17.78 5.28 -12.62
CA LEU A 293 -16.72 4.42 -13.13
C LEU A 293 -15.58 4.30 -12.10
N ILE A 294 -15.35 3.10 -11.57
CA ILE A 294 -14.41 2.83 -10.48
C ILE A 294 -13.18 2.07 -10.98
N ASP A 295 -11.98 2.57 -10.66
CA ASP A 295 -10.70 1.88 -10.87
C ASP A 295 -9.88 1.77 -9.58
N ASP A 296 -8.92 0.84 -9.54
CA ASP A 296 -8.10 0.61 -8.35
C ASP A 296 -7.02 1.69 -8.15
N PHE A 297 -6.44 2.18 -9.23
CA PHE A 297 -5.35 3.16 -9.23
C PHE A 297 -5.25 3.90 -10.57
N VAL A 298 -5.12 5.22 -10.50
CA VAL A 298 -4.93 6.06 -11.68
C VAL A 298 -3.49 6.57 -11.78
N GLY A 299 -2.75 5.99 -12.73
CA GLY A 299 -1.43 6.47 -13.12
C GLY A 299 -1.51 7.48 -14.27
N SER A 300 -1.65 6.97 -15.50
CA SER A 300 -1.78 7.78 -16.71
C SER A 300 -3.23 8.01 -17.16
N GLY A 301 -4.24 7.58 -16.40
CA GLY A 301 -5.64 7.80 -16.78
C GLY A 301 -6.21 6.95 -17.92
N ALA A 302 -5.36 6.27 -18.70
CA ALA A 302 -5.76 5.59 -19.94
C ALA A 302 -6.93 4.61 -19.77
N THR A 303 -6.88 3.72 -18.76
CA THR A 303 -7.95 2.75 -18.49
C THR A 303 -9.30 3.44 -18.27
N LEU A 304 -9.36 4.39 -17.34
CA LEU A 304 -10.57 5.14 -17.03
C LEU A 304 -11.07 5.93 -18.23
N ASN A 305 -10.18 6.68 -18.89
CA ASN A 305 -10.59 7.56 -19.98
C ASN A 305 -11.14 6.79 -21.18
N GLU A 306 -10.44 5.74 -21.63
CA GLU A 306 -10.90 4.94 -22.79
C GLU A 306 -12.18 4.17 -22.47
N THR A 307 -12.37 3.79 -21.22
CA THR A 307 -13.61 3.14 -20.75
C THR A 307 -14.75 4.15 -20.70
N ALA A 308 -14.49 5.37 -20.20
CA ALA A 308 -15.46 6.47 -20.19
C ALA A 308 -15.89 6.85 -21.62
N ILE A 309 -14.95 6.90 -22.59
CA ILE A 309 -15.26 7.16 -24.00
C ILE A 309 -16.27 6.13 -24.52
N LYS A 310 -16.05 4.84 -24.22
CA LYS A 310 -16.97 3.77 -24.66
C LYS A 310 -18.35 3.88 -24.03
N LEU A 311 -18.42 4.22 -22.75
CA LEU A 311 -19.68 4.46 -22.05
C LEU A 311 -20.44 5.66 -22.65
N LYS A 312 -19.74 6.77 -22.97
CA LYS A 312 -20.36 7.91 -23.67
C LYS A 312 -20.90 7.53 -25.05
N ILE A 313 -20.14 6.76 -25.84
CA ILE A 313 -20.56 6.28 -27.17
C ILE A 313 -21.81 5.39 -27.05
N ALA A 314 -21.90 4.59 -25.99
CA ALA A 314 -23.06 3.74 -25.70
C ALA A 314 -24.27 4.52 -25.13
N GLY A 315 -24.20 5.86 -25.04
CA GLY A 315 -25.33 6.72 -24.69
C GLY A 315 -25.37 7.23 -23.25
N VAL A 316 -24.39 6.86 -22.40
CA VAL A 316 -24.32 7.37 -21.03
C VAL A 316 -24.10 8.89 -21.04
N LYS A 317 -24.92 9.64 -20.30
CA LYS A 317 -24.89 11.12 -20.34
C LYS A 317 -23.78 11.72 -19.49
N LYS A 318 -23.60 11.24 -18.26
CA LYS A 318 -22.61 11.74 -17.28
C LYS A 318 -21.81 10.58 -16.70
N ILE A 319 -20.49 10.76 -16.59
CA ILE A 319 -19.56 9.77 -16.06
C ILE A 319 -18.71 10.42 -14.97
N ILE A 320 -18.88 9.91 -13.76
CA ILE A 320 -18.06 10.26 -12.60
C ILE A 320 -16.99 9.19 -12.44
N GLY A 321 -15.72 9.58 -12.50
CA GLY A 321 -14.61 8.69 -12.22
C GLY A 321 -14.28 8.65 -10.74
N PHE A 322 -14.01 7.47 -10.20
CA PHE A 322 -13.45 7.29 -8.86
C PHE A 322 -12.27 6.32 -8.88
N ALA A 323 -11.23 6.63 -8.12
CA ALA A 323 -10.19 5.67 -7.80
C ALA A 323 -9.72 5.78 -6.36
N PHE A 324 -9.22 4.67 -5.82
CA PHE A 324 -8.68 4.63 -4.46
C PHE A 324 -7.46 5.54 -4.35
N PHE A 325 -6.59 5.48 -5.35
CA PHE A 325 -5.36 6.24 -5.37
C PHE A 325 -5.08 6.76 -6.76
N GLY A 326 -4.51 7.96 -6.86
CA GLY A 326 -4.01 8.47 -8.12
C GLY A 326 -2.83 9.41 -7.96
N ASN A 327 -2.10 9.60 -9.05
CA ASN A 327 -1.00 10.55 -9.10
C ASN A 327 -1.55 11.96 -9.28
N LEU A 328 -1.17 12.89 -8.40
CA LEU A 328 -1.55 14.30 -8.49
C LEU A 328 -0.56 15.16 -9.30
N ASP A 329 0.53 14.56 -9.81
CA ASP A 329 1.65 15.27 -10.45
C ASP A 329 2.05 16.54 -9.66
N LEU A 330 2.22 16.39 -8.33
CA LEU A 330 2.62 17.48 -7.44
C LEU A 330 3.95 18.05 -7.94
N LYS A 331 3.93 19.27 -8.46
CA LYS A 331 5.14 20.04 -8.76
C LYS A 331 5.75 20.48 -7.43
N TYR A 332 6.47 19.58 -6.80
CA TYR A 332 7.47 19.96 -5.82
C TYR A 332 8.73 20.27 -6.62
N GLU A 333 9.19 21.52 -6.61
CA GLU A 333 10.57 21.79 -6.99
C GLU A 333 11.43 21.00 -6.01
N VAL A 334 11.95 19.87 -6.50
CA VAL A 334 13.03 19.17 -5.82
C VAL A 334 14.14 20.21 -5.73
N ILE A 335 14.34 20.76 -4.54
CA ILE A 335 15.67 21.24 -4.18
C ILE A 335 16.51 19.97 -4.30
N ASN A 336 17.21 19.84 -5.42
CA ASN A 336 18.19 18.79 -5.64
C ASN A 336 19.20 18.93 -4.50
N GLU A 337 19.03 18.12 -3.46
CA GLU A 337 20.06 17.90 -2.46
C GLU A 337 21.06 16.94 -3.12
N MET A 338 22.25 17.47 -3.42
CA MET A 338 23.46 16.72 -3.78
C MET A 338 23.88 15.78 -2.66
#